data_AF-V5GSS9-F1
#
_entry.id   AF-V5GSS9-F1
#
_cell.length_a   1.000
_cell.length_b   1.000
_cell.length_c   1.000
_cell.angle_alpha   90.00
_cell.angle_beta   90.00
_cell.angle_gamma   90.00
#
_symmetry.space_group_name_H-M   'P 1'
#
loop_
_entity.id
_entity.type
_entity.pdbx_description
1 polymer ?
#
loop_
_entity_poly.entity_id
_entity_poly.type
_entity_poly.pdbx_seq_one_letter_code
_entity_poly.pdbx_strand_id
1 'polypeptide(L)'
;INLLKLGVKATEQEPTLRTRGFNIADEFARMSEPGVSNRLITDIHDGGHRLVELSQDSNGHVLHCNAFGSNDVIDTMLKAVSEDAITKVTKDEMDQFVDLCQNRQLQTTRKAHKSIFSFFGNMLHRFVISPGTKWCGEGTLAQDYDDLGTNRAVDMCCREHDH
;
A
#
# COMPACT_ATOMS: atom_id res chain seq x y z
N ILE A 1 32.33 -2.77 0.17
CA ILE A 1 32.16 -3.79 -0.89
C ILE A 1 30.91 -3.40 -1.65
N ASN A 2 31.07 -3.19 -2.96
CA ASN A 2 30.16 -2.57 -3.90
C ASN A 2 29.97 -3.59 -5.03
N LEU A 3 28.74 -4.02 -5.33
CA LEU A 3 28.48 -5.11 -6.29
C LEU A 3 27.98 -4.62 -7.67
N LEU A 4 28.19 -3.34 -8.00
CA LEU A 4 27.92 -2.81 -9.35
C LEU A 4 29.21 -2.40 -10.09
N LYS A 5 30.17 -3.32 -10.18
CA LYS A 5 31.30 -3.22 -11.13
C LYS A 5 31.45 -4.50 -11.94
N LEU A 6 30.63 -4.65 -12.98
CA LEU A 6 30.99 -5.35 -14.21
C LEU A 6 30.47 -4.52 -15.37
N GLY A 7 31.38 -3.84 -16.05
CA GLY A 7 31.06 -2.89 -17.12
C GLY A 7 30.75 -3.58 -18.44
N VAL A 8 29.78 -3.02 -19.17
CA VAL A 8 29.71 -3.09 -20.63
C VAL A 8 29.34 -1.69 -21.12
N LYS A 9 30.20 -1.15 -22.00
CA LYS A 9 30.09 0.17 -22.63
C LYS A 9 28.75 0.32 -23.39
N ALA A 10 28.04 1.41 -23.15
CA ALA A 10 27.02 1.91 -24.08
C ALA A 10 27.05 3.44 -24.11
N THR A 11 27.42 3.92 -25.29
CA THR A 11 27.23 5.25 -25.91
C THR A 11 26.40 6.30 -25.17
N GLU A 12 26.97 7.51 -25.11
CA GLU A 12 26.31 8.77 -24.78
C GLU A 12 25.07 8.99 -25.65
N GLN A 13 23.89 8.90 -25.04
CA GLN A 13 22.69 9.61 -25.44
C GLN A 13 21.86 9.86 -24.19
N GLU A 14 21.88 11.12 -23.75
CA GLU A 14 21.09 11.65 -22.65
C GLU A 14 19.60 11.42 -22.96
N PRO A 15 18.87 10.58 -22.19
CA PRO A 15 17.44 10.49 -22.36
C PRO A 15 16.86 11.76 -21.74
N THR A 16 16.54 12.73 -22.59
CA THR A 16 15.67 13.84 -22.23
C THR A 16 14.28 13.27 -21.91
N LEU A 17 14.13 12.79 -20.68
CA LEU A 17 12.84 12.45 -20.13
C LEU A 17 12.08 13.78 -20.03
N ARG A 18 11.27 14.08 -21.05
CA ARG A 18 10.23 15.11 -20.97
C ARG A 18 9.33 14.74 -19.79
N THR A 19 9.66 15.21 -18.59
CA THR A 19 8.79 15.21 -17.44
C THR A 19 7.65 16.16 -17.76
N ARG A 20 6.60 15.64 -18.43
CA ARG A 20 5.27 16.26 -18.35
C ARG A 20 5.00 16.36 -16.85
N GLY A 21 4.77 17.58 -16.35
CA GLY A 21 4.43 17.81 -14.95
C GLY A 21 3.36 16.83 -14.53
N PHE A 22 3.73 15.93 -13.63
CA PHE A 22 2.87 14.85 -13.19
C PHE A 22 2.03 15.38 -12.03
N ASN A 23 0.75 15.65 -12.30
CA ASN A 23 -0.18 16.15 -11.30
C ASN A 23 -1.06 15.01 -10.81
N ILE A 24 -0.77 14.53 -9.60
CA ILE A 24 -1.46 13.40 -8.96
C ILE A 24 -2.92 13.72 -8.66
N ALA A 25 -3.24 14.99 -8.37
CA ALA A 25 -4.61 15.42 -8.15
C ALA A 25 -5.46 15.31 -9.44
N ASP A 26 -4.88 15.60 -10.61
CA ASP A 26 -5.58 15.47 -11.89
C ASP A 26 -5.82 14.00 -12.26
N GLU A 27 -4.90 13.10 -11.93
CA GLU A 27 -5.07 11.65 -12.11
C GLU A 27 -6.08 11.07 -11.12
N PHE A 28 -6.03 11.49 -9.85
CA PHE A 28 -7.01 11.10 -8.84
C PHE A 28 -8.43 11.50 -9.23
N ALA A 29 -8.61 12.72 -9.74
CA ALA A 29 -9.89 13.19 -10.26
C ALA A 29 -10.38 12.38 -11.47
N ARG A 30 -9.47 11.89 -12.33
CA ARG A 30 -9.82 11.03 -13.49
C ARG A 30 -10.21 9.61 -13.11
N MET A 31 -9.69 9.11 -11.99
CA MET A 31 -9.92 7.75 -11.50
C MET A 31 -11.06 7.66 -10.47
N SER A 32 -11.55 8.81 -10.01
CA SER A 32 -12.71 8.89 -9.11
C SER A 32 -13.95 8.33 -9.80
N GLU A 33 -14.32 7.10 -9.48
CA GLU A 33 -15.57 6.52 -9.93
C GLU A 33 -16.75 7.16 -9.16
N PRO A 34 -17.80 7.63 -9.85
CA PRO A 34 -18.96 8.23 -9.18
C PRO A 34 -19.56 7.27 -8.16
N GLY A 35 -19.68 7.72 -6.91
CA GLY A 35 -20.22 6.90 -5.83
C GLY A 35 -19.21 5.96 -5.18
N VAL A 36 -17.91 6.07 -5.51
CA VAL A 36 -16.83 5.37 -4.80
C VAL A 36 -15.97 6.36 -4.04
N SER A 37 -15.79 6.14 -2.74
CA SER A 37 -14.85 6.89 -1.92
C SER A 37 -13.52 6.14 -1.79
N ASN A 38 -12.42 6.79 -2.13
CA ASN A 38 -11.06 6.26 -1.94
C ASN A 38 -10.37 7.02 -0.80
N ARG A 39 -9.77 6.30 0.14
CA ARG A 39 -9.10 6.88 1.31
C ARG A 39 -7.76 6.19 1.54
N LEU A 40 -6.75 6.97 1.92
CA LEU A 40 -5.52 6.45 2.49
C LEU A 40 -5.59 6.64 4.00
N ILE A 41 -5.58 5.56 4.77
CA ILE A 41 -5.62 5.59 6.22
C ILE A 41 -4.24 5.27 6.76
N THR A 42 -3.72 6.06 7.71
CA THR A 42 -2.38 5.84 8.27
C THR A 42 -2.31 6.18 9.76
N ASP A 43 -1.47 5.45 10.48
CA ASP A 43 -1.18 5.64 11.91
C ASP A 43 0.21 6.22 12.19
N ILE A 44 0.91 6.69 11.15
CA ILE A 44 2.27 7.23 11.29
C ILE A 44 2.35 8.42 12.27
N HIS A 45 1.25 9.16 12.44
CA HIS A 45 1.18 10.28 13.38
C HIS A 45 1.20 9.80 14.84
N ASP A 46 0.78 8.57 15.10
CA ASP A 46 0.76 7.93 16.43
C ASP A 46 1.99 7.02 16.66
N GLY A 47 3.06 7.24 15.90
CA GLY A 47 4.27 6.43 15.93
C GLY A 47 4.10 5.03 15.35
N GLY A 48 3.01 4.79 14.62
CA GLY A 48 2.84 3.60 13.80
C GLY A 48 3.65 3.65 12.51
N HIS A 49 3.46 2.65 11.66
CA HIS A 49 4.17 2.49 10.39
C HIS A 49 3.31 1.78 9.35
N ARG A 50 1.99 2.03 9.38
CA ARG A 50 1.01 1.30 8.57
C ARG A 50 0.23 2.25 7.69
N LEU A 51 -0.13 1.76 6.53
CA LEU A 51 -1.00 2.45 5.58
C LEU A 51 -1.99 1.46 4.99
N VAL A 52 -3.27 1.86 5.00
CA VAL A 52 -4.36 1.14 4.36
C VAL A 52 -4.91 1.97 3.21
N GLU A 53 -4.99 1.35 2.05
CA GLU A 53 -5.85 1.79 0.96
C GLU A 53 -7.25 1.24 1.17
N LEU A 54 -8.26 2.09 1.15
CA LEU A 54 -9.64 1.65 1.23
C LEU A 54 -10.49 2.32 0.15
N SER A 55 -11.16 1.50 -0.66
CA SER A 55 -12.23 1.94 -1.56
C SER A 55 -13.58 1.41 -1.07
N GLN A 56 -14.59 2.28 -0.99
CA GLN A 56 -15.95 1.91 -0.59
C GLN A 56 -16.99 2.46 -1.55
N ASP A 57 -18.07 1.72 -1.76
CA ASP A 57 -19.26 2.24 -2.47
C ASP A 57 -20.05 3.23 -1.58
N SER A 58 -21.09 3.83 -2.15
CA SER A 58 -21.98 4.77 -1.46
C SER A 58 -22.77 4.16 -0.30
N ASN A 59 -22.85 2.83 -0.20
CA ASN A 59 -23.48 2.11 0.90
C ASN A 59 -22.47 1.71 1.99
N GLY A 60 -21.19 2.03 1.80
CA GLY A 60 -20.11 1.68 2.71
C GLY A 60 -19.54 0.27 2.49
N HIS A 61 -19.97 -0.46 1.44
CA HIS A 61 -19.36 -1.75 1.12
C HIS A 61 -17.94 -1.55 0.64
N VAL A 62 -17.03 -2.33 1.22
CA VAL A 62 -15.63 -2.31 0.82
C VAL A 62 -15.49 -2.97 -0.54
N LEU A 63 -15.00 -2.20 -1.50
CA LEU A 63 -14.75 -2.64 -2.87
C LEU A 63 -13.32 -3.14 -3.06
N HIS A 64 -12.37 -2.51 -2.36
CA HIS A 64 -10.95 -2.80 -2.46
C HIS A 64 -10.23 -2.40 -1.18
N CYS A 65 -9.25 -3.21 -0.76
CA CYS A 65 -8.45 -2.96 0.43
C CYS A 65 -7.03 -3.51 0.24
N ASN A 66 -6.04 -2.64 0.39
CA ASN A 66 -4.62 -3.02 0.44
C ASN A 66 -4.03 -2.48 1.75
N ALA A 67 -3.10 -3.23 2.34
CA ALA A 67 -2.35 -2.80 3.51
C ALA A 67 -0.85 -2.85 3.24
N PHE A 68 -0.11 -1.86 3.74
CA PHE A 68 1.33 -1.69 3.54
C PHE A 68 2.02 -1.45 4.88
N GLY A 69 3.21 -2.04 5.04
CA GLY A 69 4.06 -1.91 6.23
C GLY A 69 5.46 -1.36 5.97
N SER A 70 5.83 -1.10 4.70
CA SER A 70 7.14 -0.56 4.33
C SER A 70 7.16 0.96 4.51
N ASN A 71 8.02 1.46 5.41
CA ASN A 71 8.16 2.89 5.68
C ASN A 71 8.46 3.71 4.41
N ASP A 72 9.35 3.21 3.54
CA ASP A 72 9.75 3.90 2.31
C ASP A 72 8.58 4.00 1.32
N VAL A 73 7.79 2.94 1.22
CA VAL A 73 6.58 2.90 0.41
C VAL A 73 5.54 3.87 0.97
N ILE A 74 5.30 3.83 2.29
CA ILE A 74 4.32 4.70 2.97
C ILE A 74 4.68 6.17 2.80
N ASP A 75 5.93 6.54 3.07
CA ASP A 75 6.41 7.92 2.92
C ASP A 75 6.27 8.40 1.46
N THR A 76 6.62 7.55 0.50
CA THR A 76 6.44 7.85 -0.94
C THR A 76 4.97 8.09 -1.28
N MET A 77 4.06 7.27 -0.76
CA MET A 77 2.63 7.40 -1.03
C MET A 77 2.03 8.65 -0.39
N LEU A 78 2.38 8.95 0.86
CA LEU A 78 1.85 10.11 1.58
C LEU A 78 2.34 11.44 0.99
N LYS A 79 3.57 11.48 0.45
CA LYS A 79 4.11 12.65 -0.27
C LYS A 79 3.49 12.86 -1.65
N ALA A 80 2.96 11.78 -2.23
CA ALA A 80 2.36 11.80 -3.56
C ALA A 80 0.92 12.32 -3.55
N VAL A 81 0.17 12.07 -2.47
CA VAL A 81 -1.24 12.48 -2.38
C VAL A 81 -1.40 13.80 -1.64
N SER A 82 -2.57 14.42 -1.81
CA SER A 82 -2.95 15.60 -1.04
C SER A 82 -3.39 15.20 0.38
N GLU A 83 -3.13 16.06 1.36
CA GLU A 83 -3.43 15.80 2.78
C GLU A 83 -4.92 15.52 3.06
N ASP A 84 -5.83 16.06 2.25
CA ASP A 84 -7.28 15.83 2.35
C ASP A 84 -7.70 14.41 1.95
N ALA A 85 -6.87 13.69 1.18
CA ALA A 85 -7.09 12.27 0.88
C ALA A 85 -6.59 11.33 2.00
N ILE A 86 -5.86 11.87 2.99
CA ILE A 86 -5.23 11.11 4.08
C ILE A 86 -6.11 11.17 5.33
N THR A 87 -6.52 10.01 5.81
CA THR A 87 -7.14 9.82 7.13
C THR A 87 -6.06 9.41 8.12
N LYS A 88 -5.81 10.24 9.13
CA LYS A 88 -4.89 9.94 10.24
C LYS A 88 -5.67 9.29 11.37
N VAL A 89 -5.16 8.18 11.90
CA VAL A 89 -5.80 7.41 12.99
C VAL A 89 -4.78 7.03 14.05
N THR A 90 -5.25 6.60 15.21
CA THR A 90 -4.40 5.96 16.24
C THR A 90 -4.01 4.55 15.82
N LYS A 91 -3.01 3.95 16.49
CA LYS A 91 -2.62 2.55 16.24
C LYS A 91 -3.76 1.56 16.51
N ASP A 92 -4.56 1.80 17.55
CA ASP A 92 -5.71 0.94 17.91
C ASP A 92 -6.83 1.04 16.87
N GLU A 93 -7.11 2.24 16.36
CA GLU A 93 -8.08 2.43 15.27
C GLU A 93 -7.57 1.81 13.97
N MET A 94 -6.26 1.88 13.70
CA MET A 94 -5.66 1.26 12.53
C MET A 94 -5.82 -0.26 12.51
N ASP A 95 -5.80 -0.93 13.66
CA ASP A 95 -6.04 -2.38 13.72
C ASP A 95 -7.40 -2.76 13.10
N GLN A 96 -8.42 -1.92 13.29
CA GLN A 96 -9.74 -2.15 12.70
C GLN A 96 -9.70 -2.12 11.17
N PHE A 97 -8.90 -1.21 10.59
CA PHE A 97 -8.71 -1.11 9.14
C PHE A 97 -7.83 -2.23 8.59
N VAL A 98 -6.80 -2.64 9.34
CA VAL A 98 -5.95 -3.80 9.01
C VAL A 98 -6.79 -5.08 9.00
N ASP A 99 -7.57 -5.34 10.05
CA ASP A 99 -8.45 -6.51 10.16
C ASP A 99 -9.47 -6.56 9.02
N LEU A 100 -10.00 -5.40 8.65
CA LEU A 100 -10.88 -5.26 7.49
C LEU A 100 -10.16 -5.70 6.21
N CYS A 101 -8.95 -5.19 5.92
CA CYS A 101 -8.15 -5.61 4.76
C CYS A 101 -7.75 -7.10 4.78
N GLN A 102 -7.61 -7.70 5.96
CA GLN A 102 -7.28 -9.11 6.11
C GLN A 102 -8.46 -10.04 5.84
N ASN A 103 -9.69 -9.53 5.72
CA ASN A 103 -10.86 -10.33 5.45
C ASN A 103 -10.88 -10.86 4.00
N ARG A 104 -10.73 -12.18 3.86
CA ARG A 104 -10.70 -12.90 2.58
C ARG A 104 -11.97 -12.73 1.73
N GLN A 105 -13.12 -12.40 2.33
CA GLN A 105 -14.37 -12.19 1.58
C GLN A 105 -14.29 -10.97 0.65
N LEU A 106 -13.55 -9.94 1.03
CA LEU A 106 -13.37 -8.71 0.23
C LEU A 106 -12.61 -8.95 -1.08
N GLN A 107 -11.85 -10.05 -1.17
CA GLN A 107 -11.05 -10.40 -2.35
C GLN A 107 -11.85 -11.17 -3.42
N THR A 108 -13.10 -11.56 -3.12
CA THR A 108 -13.98 -12.29 -4.06
C THR A 108 -14.84 -11.38 -4.93
N THR A 109 -15.05 -10.12 -4.51
CA THR A 109 -15.77 -9.08 -5.26
C THR A 109 -14.85 -8.41 -6.29
N ARG A 110 -14.30 -9.18 -7.23
CA ARG A 110 -13.48 -8.66 -8.34
C ARG A 110 -14.34 -7.95 -9.39
N LYS A 111 -14.93 -6.81 -9.07
CA LYS A 111 -14.91 -5.73 -10.05
C LYS A 111 -13.59 -5.03 -9.80
N ALA A 112 -12.71 -5.06 -10.81
CA ALA A 112 -11.39 -4.42 -10.75
C ALA A 112 -11.58 -2.90 -10.65
N HIS A 113 -11.93 -2.42 -9.48
CA HIS A 113 -11.92 -1.01 -9.17
C HIS A 113 -10.47 -0.55 -9.28
N LYS A 114 -10.22 0.49 -10.07
CA LYS A 114 -8.86 0.97 -10.30
C LYS A 114 -8.38 1.68 -9.05
N SER A 115 -7.72 0.91 -8.17
CA SER A 115 -6.96 1.38 -7.02
C SER A 115 -6.16 2.64 -7.37
N ILE A 116 -6.07 3.59 -6.44
CA ILE A 116 -5.21 4.80 -6.61
C ILE A 116 -3.77 4.39 -6.94
N PHE A 117 -3.35 3.19 -6.51
CA PHE A 117 -2.02 2.63 -6.75
C PHE A 117 -1.82 1.98 -8.11
N SER A 118 -2.89 1.78 -8.89
CA SER A 118 -2.74 1.33 -10.28
C SER A 118 -1.90 2.31 -11.12
N PHE A 119 -1.80 3.58 -10.69
CA PHE A 119 -0.93 4.59 -11.27
C PHE A 119 0.58 4.33 -11.05
N PHE A 120 1.00 3.88 -9.86
CA PHE A 120 2.40 3.53 -9.58
C PHE A 120 2.83 2.20 -10.24
N GLY A 121 1.94 1.62 -11.06
CA GLY A 121 2.14 0.40 -11.81
C GLY A 121 1.95 -0.86 -10.97
N ASN A 122 1.94 -2.00 -11.65
CA ASN A 122 1.99 -3.35 -11.04
C ASN A 122 3.21 -3.58 -10.10
N MET A 123 4.04 -2.56 -9.88
CA MET A 123 5.18 -2.53 -8.98
C MET A 123 4.74 -2.60 -7.51
N LEU A 124 3.74 -1.81 -7.10
CA LEU A 124 3.39 -1.71 -5.68
C LEU A 124 2.64 -2.93 -5.14
N HIS A 125 2.06 -3.77 -6.01
CA HIS A 125 1.43 -5.02 -5.61
C HIS A 125 2.41 -5.96 -4.88
N ARG A 126 3.72 -5.82 -5.12
CA ARG A 126 4.75 -6.62 -4.42
C ARG A 126 5.00 -6.16 -2.99
N PHE A 127 4.60 -4.94 -2.65
CA PHE A 127 4.78 -4.35 -1.33
C PHE A 127 3.53 -4.47 -0.44
N VAL A 128 2.42 -4.95 -1.01
CA VAL A 128 1.17 -5.20 -0.26
C VAL A 128 1.38 -6.39 0.67
N ILE A 129 0.92 -6.24 1.91
CA ILE A 129 0.87 -7.31 2.89
C ILE A 129 -0.29 -8.26 2.51
N SER A 130 0.04 -9.54 2.40
CA SER A 130 -0.91 -10.56 1.95
C SER A 130 -2.09 -10.69 2.92
N PRO A 131 -3.36 -10.76 2.44
CA PRO A 131 -4.53 -10.86 3.31
C PRO A 131 -4.48 -12.07 4.25
N GLY A 132 -4.83 -11.82 5.52
CA GLY A 132 -4.76 -12.81 6.60
C GLY A 132 -3.36 -13.04 7.15
N THR A 133 -2.38 -12.24 6.75
CA THR A 133 -1.01 -12.22 7.30
C THR A 133 -0.67 -10.80 7.75
N LYS A 134 0.29 -10.65 8.66
CA LYS A 134 0.84 -9.35 9.07
C LYS A 134 2.29 -9.16 8.60
N TRP A 135 2.98 -10.24 8.26
CA TRP A 135 4.40 -10.25 7.93
C TRP A 135 4.69 -10.59 6.47
N CYS A 136 3.73 -11.09 5.70
CA CYS A 136 4.00 -11.50 4.32
C CYS A 136 3.84 -10.35 3.33
N GLY A 137 4.87 -9.53 3.19
CA GLY A 137 5.00 -8.45 2.21
C GLY A 137 6.27 -7.65 2.49
N GLU A 138 6.34 -6.40 2.01
CA GLU A 138 7.47 -5.54 2.40
C GLU A 138 7.13 -4.75 3.67
N GLY A 139 7.99 -4.88 4.68
CA GLY A 139 7.69 -4.41 6.03
C GLY A 139 6.64 -5.30 6.72
N THR A 140 5.98 -4.77 7.75
CA THR A 140 5.00 -5.54 8.53
C THR A 140 3.83 -4.67 8.98
N LEU A 141 2.67 -5.29 9.23
CA LEU A 141 1.54 -4.67 9.93
C LEU A 141 1.52 -5.01 11.42
N ALA A 142 2.45 -5.86 11.87
CA ALA A 142 2.51 -6.36 13.22
C ALA A 142 2.94 -5.26 14.19
N GLN A 143 2.29 -5.21 15.36
CA GLN A 143 2.69 -4.29 16.43
C GLN A 143 3.86 -4.80 17.26
N ASP A 144 4.02 -6.12 17.31
CA ASP A 144 5.10 -6.80 18.01
C ASP A 144 5.39 -8.14 17.32
N TYR A 145 6.46 -8.83 17.77
CA TYR A 145 6.91 -10.09 17.18
C TYR A 145 5.82 -11.19 17.19
N ASP A 146 4.97 -11.26 18.20
CA ASP A 146 3.98 -12.33 18.35
C ASP A 146 2.61 -12.01 17.70
N ASP A 147 2.47 -10.78 17.20
CA ASP A 147 1.30 -10.32 16.46
C ASP A 147 1.25 -10.95 15.06
N LEU A 148 0.43 -12.00 14.93
CA LEU A 148 0.24 -12.77 13.71
C LEU A 148 -1.20 -12.65 13.23
N GLY A 149 -1.37 -12.56 11.92
CA GLY A 149 -2.64 -12.67 11.22
C GLY A 149 -3.28 -14.05 11.31
N THR A 150 -4.46 -14.16 10.72
CA THR A 150 -5.31 -15.37 10.81
C THR A 150 -4.69 -16.61 10.16
N ASN A 151 -3.88 -16.44 9.11
CA ASN A 151 -3.11 -17.51 8.46
C ASN A 151 -1.80 -17.79 9.22
N ARG A 152 -1.89 -18.03 10.53
CA ARG A 152 -0.75 -18.06 11.47
C ARG A 152 0.46 -18.85 10.97
N ALA A 153 0.25 -20.06 10.44
CA ALA A 153 1.35 -20.92 9.99
C ALA A 153 2.16 -20.30 8.84
N VAL A 154 1.48 -19.65 7.88
CA VAL A 154 2.14 -18.95 6.77
C VAL A 154 2.81 -17.68 7.28
N ASP A 155 2.10 -16.95 8.14
CA ASP A 155 2.58 -15.68 8.68
C ASP A 155 3.85 -15.84 9.52
N MET A 156 3.95 -16.93 10.30
CA MET A 156 5.15 -17.30 11.04
C MET A 156 6.35 -17.52 10.12
N CYS A 157 6.17 -18.13 8.95
CA CYS A 157 7.26 -18.31 7.98
C CYS A 157 7.77 -16.97 7.44
N CYS A 158 6.87 -16.02 7.17
CA CYS A 158 7.23 -14.69 6.71
C CYS A 158 7.94 -13.89 7.82
N ARG A 159 7.41 -13.94 9.05
CA ARG A 159 8.06 -13.34 10.21
C ARG A 159 9.49 -13.85 10.43
N GLU A 160 9.70 -15.15 10.29
CA GLU A 160 11.04 -15.76 10.45
C GLU A 160 11.97 -15.44 9.27
N HIS A 161 11.43 -15.17 8.08
CA HIS A 161 12.22 -14.73 6.93
C HIS A 161 12.76 -13.29 7.14
N ASP A 162 11.97 -12.44 7.79
CA ASP A 162 12.29 -11.03 7.97
C ASP A 162 13.21 -10.73 9.17
N HIS A 163 13.40 -11.69 10.08
CA HIS A 163 14.27 -11.58 11.27
C HIS A 163 15.53 -12.45 11.14
#